data_AF-A0A2V9QI41-F1
#
_entry.id   AF-A0A2V9QI41-F1
#
_cell.length_a   1.000
_cell.length_b   1.000
_cell.length_c   1.000
_cell.angle_alpha   90.00
_cell.angle_beta   90.00
_cell.angle_gamma   90.00
#
_symmetry.space_group_name_H-M   'P 1'
#
loop_
_entity.id
_entity.type
_entity.pdbx_description
1 polymer ?
#
loop_
_entity_poly.entity_id
_entity_poly.type
_entity_poly.pdbx_seq_one_letter_code
_entity_poly.pdbx_strand_id
1 'polypeptide(L)'
;TDSPLEEQAAKTHKVPLVRHDFPLPMHNWSYKAAILARYFDTRAKELGDQFRDYIFQHQPEIIPDNLQSFAQKFAADHKVDLPFVIDPQGKLAAAVNADKDLGNRLHIAHTPTIYVVSSRNPSRPFVEVTDSSQLFQTVEAMQTE
;
A
#
# COMPACT_ATOMS: atom_id res chain seq x y z
N THR A 1 15.64 7.96 -4.75
CA THR A 1 15.37 6.50 -4.83
C THR A 1 14.26 6.32 -5.84
N ASP A 2 14.33 5.29 -6.66
CA ASP A 2 13.26 5.00 -7.61
C ASP A 2 12.00 4.60 -6.83
N SER A 3 10.83 5.11 -7.25
CA SER A 3 9.53 4.68 -6.72
C SER A 3 9.34 3.17 -6.90
N PRO A 4 8.52 2.49 -6.09
CA PRO A 4 8.15 1.10 -6.32
C PRO A 4 7.67 0.83 -7.76
N LEU A 5 7.89 -0.40 -8.25
CA LEU A 5 7.65 -0.77 -9.64
C LEU A 5 6.20 -0.49 -10.09
N GLU A 6 5.24 -0.72 -9.21
CA GLU A 6 3.82 -0.48 -9.45
C GLU A 6 3.47 0.99 -9.60
N GLU A 7 4.16 1.90 -8.88
CA GLU A 7 4.01 3.34 -9.07
C GLU A 7 4.59 3.79 -10.41
N GLN A 8 5.75 3.24 -10.80
CA GLN A 8 6.36 3.52 -12.09
C GLN A 8 5.45 3.07 -13.24
N ALA A 9 4.88 1.87 -13.17
CA ALA A 9 3.94 1.35 -14.15
C ALA A 9 2.68 2.21 -14.22
N ALA A 10 2.06 2.53 -13.06
CA ALA A 10 0.87 3.36 -12.99
C ALA A 10 1.10 4.74 -13.62
N LYS A 11 2.22 5.39 -13.32
CA LYS A 11 2.60 6.69 -13.89
C LYS A 11 2.85 6.62 -15.40
N THR A 12 3.57 5.59 -15.85
CA THR A 12 3.93 5.41 -17.27
C THR A 12 2.70 5.20 -18.15
N HIS A 13 1.80 4.33 -17.71
CA HIS A 13 0.59 3.97 -18.45
C HIS A 13 -0.62 4.86 -18.13
N LYS A 14 -0.46 5.82 -17.21
CA LYS A 14 -1.51 6.75 -16.74
C LYS A 14 -2.75 6.00 -16.22
N VAL A 15 -2.52 4.92 -15.48
CA VAL A 15 -3.58 4.14 -14.83
C VAL A 15 -3.62 4.45 -13.32
N PRO A 16 -4.80 4.47 -12.69
CA PRO A 16 -4.89 4.61 -11.25
C PRO A 16 -4.20 3.45 -10.54
N LEU A 17 -3.44 3.75 -9.48
CA LEU A 17 -2.92 2.75 -8.55
C LEU A 17 -3.82 2.69 -7.32
N VAL A 18 -4.38 1.50 -7.05
CA VAL A 18 -5.12 1.23 -5.81
C VAL A 18 -4.25 0.33 -4.93
N ARG A 19 -4.00 0.77 -3.69
CA ARG A 19 -3.21 0.04 -2.70
C ARG A 19 -4.11 -0.42 -1.57
N HIS A 20 -4.01 -1.71 -1.24
CA HIS A 20 -4.69 -2.31 -0.09
C HIS A 20 -3.67 -2.78 0.95
N ASP A 21 -3.93 -2.45 2.22
CA ASP A 21 -3.05 -2.85 3.32
C ASP A 21 -3.33 -4.30 3.72
N PHE A 22 -2.32 -5.17 3.63
CA PHE A 22 -2.41 -6.58 4.05
C PHE A 22 -1.34 -6.93 5.10
N PRO A 23 -1.41 -6.36 6.32
CA PRO A 23 -0.39 -6.58 7.36
C PRO A 23 -0.39 -8.04 7.82
N LEU A 24 0.77 -8.69 7.68
CA LEU A 24 1.00 -10.08 8.06
C LEU A 24 1.53 -10.21 9.50
N PRO A 25 1.15 -11.28 10.24
CA PRO A 25 1.58 -11.48 11.63
C PRO A 25 3.11 -11.59 11.82
N MET A 26 3.85 -11.98 10.78
CA MET A 26 5.31 -12.14 10.80
C MET A 26 6.03 -10.83 11.18
N HIS A 27 5.45 -9.69 10.80
CA HIS A 27 5.91 -8.37 11.22
C HIS A 27 4.88 -7.79 12.19
N ASN A 28 5.04 -8.05 13.49
CA ASN A 28 4.09 -7.65 14.54
C ASN A 28 3.89 -6.12 14.66
N TRP A 29 4.75 -5.31 14.04
CA TRP A 29 4.63 -3.86 13.92
C TRP A 29 3.82 -3.40 12.69
N SER A 30 3.64 -4.25 11.68
CA SER A 30 3.06 -3.88 10.38
C SER A 30 1.62 -3.39 10.46
N TYR A 31 0.82 -3.95 11.37
CA TYR A 31 -0.55 -3.51 11.59
C TYR A 31 -0.63 -2.06 12.07
N LYS A 32 0.22 -1.69 13.04
CA LYS A 32 0.31 -0.30 13.53
C LYS A 32 0.87 0.63 12.46
N ALA A 33 1.81 0.16 11.64
CA ALA A 33 2.32 0.94 10.50
C ALA A 33 1.21 1.22 9.47
N ALA A 34 0.36 0.24 9.16
CA ALA A 34 -0.78 0.45 8.27
C ALA A 34 -1.78 1.49 8.84
N ILE A 35 -2.06 1.46 10.15
CA ILE A 35 -2.90 2.49 10.80
C ILE A 35 -2.29 3.89 10.68
N LEU A 36 -0.97 4.01 10.88
CA LEU A 36 -0.26 5.27 10.68
C LEU A 36 -0.33 5.73 9.21
N ALA A 37 -0.20 4.81 8.25
CA ALA A 37 -0.37 5.11 6.84
C ALA A 37 -1.79 5.65 6.53
N ARG A 38 -2.82 5.05 7.13
CA ARG A 38 -4.20 5.56 7.04
C ARG A 38 -4.37 6.94 7.64
N TYR A 39 -3.64 7.26 8.71
CA TYR A 39 -3.63 8.62 9.24
C TYR A 39 -3.07 9.60 8.20
N PHE A 40 -1.94 9.28 7.57
CA PHE A 40 -1.36 10.11 6.52
C PHE A 40 -2.27 10.22 5.29
N ASP A 41 -3.00 9.16 4.91
CA ASP A 41 -4.04 9.20 3.87
C ASP A 41 -5.09 10.31 4.15
N THR A 42 -5.42 10.57 5.43
CA THR A 42 -6.38 11.64 5.81
C THR A 42 -5.83 13.06 5.63
N ARG A 43 -4.51 13.20 5.50
CA ARG A 43 -3.85 14.49 5.25
C ARG A 43 -3.68 14.73 3.77
N ALA A 44 -3.21 13.71 3.05
CA ALA A 44 -3.26 13.61 1.60
C ALA A 44 -3.05 12.15 1.23
N LYS A 45 -3.79 11.66 0.22
CA LYS A 45 -3.64 10.29 -0.30
C LYS A 45 -2.18 9.95 -0.63
N GLU A 46 -1.49 10.88 -1.29
CA GLU A 46 -0.07 10.73 -1.66
C GLU A 46 0.85 10.61 -0.43
N LEU A 47 0.54 11.30 0.67
CA LEU A 47 1.38 11.26 1.87
C LEU A 47 1.31 9.88 2.55
N GLY A 48 0.14 9.25 2.54
CA GLY A 48 0.02 7.87 3.03
C GLY A 48 0.69 6.86 2.11
N ASP A 49 0.72 7.09 0.81
CA ASP A 49 1.50 6.27 -0.13
C ASP A 49 3.01 6.42 0.14
N GLN A 50 3.52 7.65 0.25
CA GLN A 50 4.92 7.93 0.59
C GLN A 50 5.33 7.33 1.95
N PHE A 51 4.44 7.33 2.95
CA PHE A 51 4.73 6.71 4.25
C PHE A 51 4.86 5.19 4.15
N ARG A 52 4.02 4.53 3.33
CA ARG A 52 4.14 3.07 3.09
C ARG A 52 5.47 2.73 2.44
N ASP A 53 5.89 3.52 1.45
CA ASP A 53 7.19 3.34 0.80
C ASP A 53 8.35 3.56 1.76
N TYR A 54 8.28 4.61 2.58
CA TYR A 54 9.28 4.89 3.61
C TYR A 54 9.43 3.73 4.60
N ILE A 55 8.31 3.21 5.12
CA ILE A 55 8.32 2.06 6.03
C ILE A 55 8.82 0.79 5.33
N PHE A 56 8.48 0.58 4.06
CA PHE A 56 8.98 -0.57 3.29
C PHE A 56 10.50 -0.51 3.08
N GLN A 57 11.04 0.67 2.74
CA GLN A 57 12.48 0.88 2.58
C GLN A 57 13.27 0.62 3.88
N HIS A 58 12.69 0.96 5.03
CA HIS A 58 13.28 0.76 6.36
C HIS A 58 12.84 -0.53 7.05
N GLN A 59 12.13 -1.44 6.36
CA GLN A 59 11.59 -2.67 6.96
C GLN A 59 12.61 -3.46 7.80
N PRO A 60 13.88 -3.64 7.40
CA PRO A 60 14.87 -4.38 8.19
C PRO A 60 15.26 -3.69 9.52
N GLU A 61 15.01 -2.39 9.66
CA GLU A 61 15.37 -1.58 10.82
C GLU A 61 14.23 -1.47 11.84
N ILE A 62 12.99 -1.77 11.43
CA ILE A 62 11.80 -1.49 12.21
C ILE A 62 11.50 -2.64 13.18
N ILE A 63 11.29 -2.26 14.44
CA ILE A 63 10.75 -3.08 15.52
C ILE A 63 9.57 -2.33 16.15
N PRO A 64 8.71 -3.01 16.95
CA PRO A 64 7.56 -2.34 17.58
C PRO A 64 7.92 -1.07 18.36
N ASP A 65 9.07 -1.09 19.05
CA ASP A 65 9.51 -0.02 19.94
C ASP A 65 9.93 1.25 19.19
N ASN A 66 10.44 1.13 17.95
CA ASN A 66 10.97 2.26 17.19
C ASN A 66 10.03 2.76 16.08
N LEU A 67 8.96 2.02 15.74
CA LEU A 67 8.01 2.42 14.69
C LEU A 67 7.45 3.84 14.89
N GLN A 68 7.18 4.24 16.13
CA GLN A 68 6.69 5.59 16.43
C GLN A 68 7.71 6.66 16.04
N SER A 69 8.99 6.42 16.28
CA SER A 69 10.08 7.35 15.92
C SER A 69 10.22 7.49 14.40
N PHE A 70 10.06 6.40 13.64
CA PHE A 70 9.99 6.45 12.17
C PHE A 70 8.82 7.31 11.70
N ALA A 71 7.63 7.13 12.28
CA ALA A 71 6.46 7.94 11.95
C ALA A 71 6.63 9.42 12.31
N GLN A 72 7.23 9.72 13.45
CA GLN A 72 7.55 11.10 13.87
C GLN A 72 8.55 11.77 12.94
N LYS A 73 9.61 11.04 12.54
CA LYS A 73 10.60 11.53 11.58
C LYS A 73 9.95 11.85 10.24
N PHE A 74 9.18 10.91 9.70
CA PHE A 74 8.46 11.13 8.44
C PHE A 74 7.51 12.33 8.54
N ALA A 75 6.72 12.43 9.61
CA ALA A 75 5.81 13.54 9.84
C ALA A 75 6.57 14.89 9.88
N ALA A 76 7.72 14.95 10.56
CA ALA A 76 8.56 16.15 10.62
C ALA A 76 9.15 16.53 9.25
N ASP A 77 9.70 15.55 8.52
CA ASP A 77 10.28 15.77 7.19
C ASP A 77 9.23 16.28 6.19
N HIS A 78 7.97 15.86 6.35
CA HIS A 78 6.82 16.26 5.52
C HIS A 78 6.01 17.43 6.11
N LYS A 79 6.44 18.01 7.24
CA LYS A 79 5.77 19.14 7.93
C LYS A 79 4.29 18.86 8.24
N VAL A 80 4.00 17.64 8.68
CA VAL A 80 2.68 17.18 9.07
C VAL A 80 2.66 16.93 10.56
N ASP A 81 1.63 17.40 11.25
CA ASP A 81 1.47 17.10 12.67
C ASP A 81 1.14 15.62 12.87
N LEU A 82 1.77 14.98 13.84
CA LEU A 82 1.47 13.61 14.25
C LEU A 82 0.90 13.62 15.68
N PRO A 83 -0.41 13.37 15.88
CA PRO A 83 -1.02 13.40 17.19
C PRO A 83 -0.57 12.21 18.03
N PHE A 84 -0.64 12.37 19.35
CA PHE A 84 -0.37 11.27 20.29
C PHE A 84 -1.37 10.11 20.14
N VAL A 85 -2.64 10.44 19.91
CA VAL A 85 -3.71 9.47 19.63
C VAL A 85 -4.03 9.50 18.14
N ILE A 86 -3.58 8.49 17.41
CA ILE A 86 -3.68 8.40 15.94
C ILE A 86 -5.11 8.09 15.49
N ASP A 87 -5.75 7.12 16.15
CA ASP A 87 -7.06 6.60 15.73
C ASP A 87 -8.05 6.55 16.92
N PRO A 88 -8.47 7.71 17.46
CA PRO A 88 -9.29 7.76 18.66
C PRO A 88 -10.67 7.10 18.49
N GLN A 89 -11.14 6.90 17.27
CA GLN A 89 -12.44 6.24 16.99
C GLN A 89 -12.31 4.84 16.38
N GLY A 90 -11.09 4.32 16.18
CA GLY A 90 -10.88 3.01 15.55
C GLY A 90 -11.21 2.96 14.05
N LYS A 91 -11.41 4.11 13.39
CA LYS A 91 -11.83 4.17 11.98
C LYS A 91 -10.69 3.78 11.03
N LEU A 92 -9.46 4.16 11.38
CA LEU A 92 -8.29 3.84 10.59
C LEU A 92 -7.97 2.35 10.69
N ALA A 93 -8.04 1.79 11.90
CA ALA A 93 -7.95 0.36 12.15
C ALA A 93 -9.04 -0.44 11.41
N ALA A 94 -10.28 0.05 11.41
CA ALA A 94 -11.38 -0.56 10.65
C ALA A 94 -11.11 -0.59 9.14
N ALA A 95 -10.51 0.47 8.57
CA ALA A 95 -10.14 0.49 7.16
C ALA A 95 -9.02 -0.51 6.83
N VAL A 96 -8.00 -0.63 7.70
CA VAL A 96 -6.95 -1.67 7.55
C VAL A 96 -7.56 -3.08 7.63
N ASN A 97 -8.48 -3.30 8.56
CA ASN A 97 -9.17 -4.60 8.68
C ASN A 97 -10.02 -4.90 7.45
N ALA A 98 -10.71 -3.91 6.88
CA ALA A 98 -11.52 -4.12 5.68
C ALA A 98 -10.69 -4.58 4.47
N ASP A 99 -9.48 -4.02 4.29
CA ASP A 99 -8.54 -4.45 3.26
C ASP A 99 -7.98 -5.85 3.53
N LYS A 100 -7.59 -6.13 4.78
CA LYS A 100 -7.16 -7.46 5.19
C LYS A 100 -8.26 -8.50 4.96
N ASP A 101 -9.51 -8.19 5.31
CA ASP A 101 -10.64 -9.07 5.10
C ASP A 101 -10.94 -9.26 3.60
N LEU A 102 -10.74 -8.23 2.78
CA LEU A 102 -10.81 -8.37 1.33
C LEU A 102 -9.74 -9.34 0.82
N GLY A 103 -8.48 -9.17 1.21
CA GLY A 103 -7.41 -10.09 0.81
C GLY A 103 -7.66 -11.53 1.27
N ASN A 104 -8.21 -11.72 2.47
CA ASN A 104 -8.60 -13.04 2.97
C ASN A 104 -9.72 -13.67 2.13
N ARG A 105 -10.75 -12.90 1.75
CA ARG A 105 -11.84 -13.36 0.87
C ARG A 105 -11.35 -13.70 -0.54
N LEU A 106 -10.34 -13.00 -1.02
CA LEU A 106 -9.68 -13.27 -2.30
C LEU A 106 -8.65 -14.40 -2.23
N HIS A 107 -8.44 -15.00 -1.05
CA HIS A 107 -7.44 -16.05 -0.83
C HIS A 107 -6.02 -15.63 -1.23
N ILE A 108 -5.64 -14.38 -0.98
CA ILE A 108 -4.27 -13.88 -1.20
C ILE A 108 -3.28 -14.78 -0.45
N ALA A 109 -2.37 -15.40 -1.19
CA ALA A 109 -1.43 -16.40 -0.67
C ALA A 109 -0.02 -15.84 -0.43
N HIS A 110 0.31 -14.68 -1.02
CA HIS A 110 1.63 -14.07 -0.95
C HIS A 110 1.52 -12.55 -0.96
N THR A 111 2.60 -11.87 -0.59
CA THR A 111 2.70 -10.41 -0.68
C THR A 111 4.07 -10.04 -1.26
N PRO A 112 4.17 -9.05 -2.17
CA PRO A 112 3.05 -8.33 -2.78
C PRO A 112 2.24 -9.23 -3.74
N THR A 113 0.94 -8.96 -3.88
CA THR A 113 0.10 -9.48 -4.96
C THR A 113 -0.41 -8.28 -5.77
N ILE A 114 -0.23 -8.33 -7.08
CA ILE A 114 -0.59 -7.22 -7.98
C ILE A 114 -1.60 -7.74 -9.01
N TYR A 115 -2.73 -7.06 -9.11
CA TYR A 115 -3.71 -7.28 -10.17
C TYR A 115 -3.74 -6.08 -11.11
N VAL A 116 -3.71 -6.33 -12.41
CA VAL A 116 -4.14 -5.36 -13.42
C VAL A 116 -5.62 -5.65 -13.71
N VAL A 117 -6.47 -4.62 -13.61
CA VAL A 117 -7.92 -4.76 -13.75
C VAL A 117 -8.40 -3.90 -14.90
N SER A 118 -9.26 -4.42 -15.76
CA SER A 118 -9.82 -3.72 -16.92
C SER A 118 -11.26 -4.16 -17.17
N SER A 119 -12.12 -3.20 -17.55
CA SER A 119 -13.50 -3.50 -17.95
C SER A 119 -13.66 -3.71 -19.45
N ARG A 120 -12.57 -3.62 -20.24
CA ARG A 120 -12.64 -3.68 -21.72
C ARG A 120 -13.00 -5.06 -22.24
N ASN A 121 -12.46 -6.10 -21.62
CA ASN A 121 -12.73 -7.49 -21.93
C ASN A 121 -13.43 -8.18 -20.74
N PRO A 122 -14.77 -8.28 -20.73
CA PRO A 122 -15.50 -8.92 -19.63
C PRO A 122 -15.15 -10.39 -19.42
N SER A 123 -14.59 -11.08 -20.42
CA SER A 123 -14.15 -12.48 -20.28
C SER A 123 -12.82 -12.61 -19.54
N ARG A 124 -12.05 -11.52 -19.43
CA ARG A 124 -10.77 -11.43 -18.73
C ARG A 124 -10.64 -10.09 -17.99
N PRO A 125 -11.45 -9.87 -16.93
CA PRO A 125 -11.55 -8.57 -16.28
C PRO A 125 -10.33 -8.21 -15.42
N PHE A 126 -9.47 -9.18 -15.10
CA PHE A 126 -8.24 -8.95 -14.37
C PHE A 126 -7.15 -9.98 -14.73
N VAL A 127 -5.90 -9.62 -14.49
CA VAL A 127 -4.73 -10.48 -14.59
C VAL A 127 -3.88 -10.29 -13.34
N GLU A 128 -3.54 -11.39 -12.66
CA GLU A 128 -2.52 -11.37 -11.61
C GLU A 128 -1.13 -11.31 -12.22
N VAL A 129 -0.29 -10.41 -11.74
CA VAL A 129 1.10 -10.26 -12.18
C VAL A 129 1.99 -11.12 -11.29
N THR A 130 2.23 -12.37 -11.71
CA THR A 130 3.05 -13.33 -10.97
C THR A 130 4.55 -13.19 -11.23
N ASP A 131 4.92 -12.51 -12.31
CA ASP A 131 6.29 -12.09 -12.63
C ASP A 131 6.31 -10.56 -12.75
N SER A 132 6.95 -9.89 -11.79
CA SER A 132 6.97 -8.42 -11.73
C SER A 132 7.64 -7.79 -12.95
N SER A 133 8.55 -8.50 -13.63
CA SER A 133 9.17 -8.02 -14.88
C SER A 133 8.15 -7.82 -16.02
N GLN A 134 7.00 -8.51 -15.93
CA GLN A 134 5.91 -8.44 -16.92
C GLN A 134 4.88 -7.36 -16.60
N LEU A 135 5.03 -6.58 -15.51
CA LEU A 135 4.00 -5.64 -15.07
C LEU A 135 3.62 -4.63 -16.16
N PHE A 136 4.61 -3.97 -16.76
CA PHE A 136 4.38 -2.94 -17.79
C PHE A 136 3.69 -3.52 -19.03
N GLN A 137 4.17 -4.67 -19.52
CA GLN A 137 3.57 -5.35 -20.66
C GLN A 137 2.14 -5.81 -20.36
N THR A 138 1.86 -6.25 -19.13
CA THR A 138 0.52 -6.67 -18.71
C THR A 138 -0.44 -5.47 -18.70
N VAL A 139 0.00 -4.31 -18.19
CA VAL A 139 -0.79 -3.07 -18.21
C VAL A 139 -1.10 -2.66 -19.65
N GLU A 140 -0.08 -2.66 -20.54
CA GLU A 140 -0.26 -2.32 -21.95
C GLU A 140 -1.25 -3.24 -22.67
N ALA A 141 -1.13 -4.56 -22.46
CA ALA A 141 -2.05 -5.54 -23.04
C ALA A 141 -3.49 -5.29 -22.56
N MET A 142 -3.71 -5.11 -21.26
CA MET A 142 -5.06 -4.89 -20.71
C MET A 142 -5.68 -3.54 -21.07
N GLN A 143 -4.89 -2.57 -21.57
CA GLN A 143 -5.38 -1.30 -22.12
C GLN A 143 -5.85 -1.42 -23.57
N THR A 144 -5.39 -2.43 -24.31
CA THR A 144 -5.65 -2.60 -25.75
C THR A 144 -6.58 -3.77 -26.08
N GLU A 145 -6.75 -4.72 -25.16
CA GLU A 145 -7.77 -5.80 -25.23
C GLU A 145 -9.22 -5.30 -25.30
#